data_AF-A0A7J6U3J4-F1
#
_entry.id   AF-A0A7J6U3J4-F1
#
_cell.length_a   1.000
_cell.length_b   1.000
_cell.length_c   1.000
_cell.angle_alpha   90.00
_cell.angle_beta   90.00
_cell.angle_gamma   90.00
#
_symmetry.space_group_name_H-M   'P 1'
#
loop_
_entity.id
_entity.type
_entity.pdbx_description
1 polymer ?
#
loop_
_entity_poly.entity_id
_entity_poly.type
_entity_poly.pdbx_seq_one_letter_code
_entity_poly.pdbx_strand_id
1 'polypeptide(L)'
;VAMLSVQNVFYRPRDKQAVADQKKSKFNSPEGDHVTLLEVYKAWSRNRFSAPWCYENFIQVRSLRKAQDVRKQLIGIMDRYRLEINSCGQDYNRLRQAIAAGYFNNLCRRDPNEGYRVMRDLQQVYIHPSSALYQKNPEWVIYYELVMTTREYIREVCTVEPEWMPKIAPNMFKQADSRGISRMKANEKIEPLYSKYHDRDALRTLARR
;
A
#
# COMPACT_ATOMS: atom_id res chain seq x y z
N VAL A 1 6.71 -10.78 4.21
CA VAL A 1 6.03 -12.10 4.17
C VAL A 1 5.61 -12.57 5.56
N ALA A 2 6.51 -12.93 6.49
CA ALA A 2 6.10 -13.48 7.79
C ALA A 2 5.13 -12.56 8.58
N MET A 3 5.40 -11.25 8.62
CA MET A 3 4.49 -10.27 9.25
C MET A 3 3.13 -10.14 8.56
N LEU A 4 3.02 -10.44 7.27
CA LEU A 4 1.75 -10.41 6.52
C LEU A 4 0.92 -11.69 6.75
N SER A 5 1.58 -12.79 7.12
CA SER A 5 0.92 -14.09 7.37
C SER A 5 0.19 -14.19 8.71
N VAL A 6 0.35 -13.18 9.58
CA VAL A 6 -0.27 -13.13 10.90
C VAL A 6 -1.42 -12.15 10.92
N GLN A 7 -2.35 -12.34 11.86
CA GLN A 7 -3.43 -11.40 12.09
C GLN A 7 -2.89 -10.04 12.54
N ASN A 8 -3.75 -9.02 12.46
CA ASN A 8 -3.41 -7.61 12.70
C ASN A 8 -2.49 -7.43 13.93
N VAL A 9 -1.30 -6.88 13.69
CA VAL A 9 -0.24 -6.74 14.69
C VAL A 9 -0.56 -5.62 15.69
N PHE A 10 -1.28 -4.60 15.26
CA PHE A 10 -1.66 -3.47 16.09
C PHE A 10 -2.96 -3.76 16.86
N TYR A 11 -2.99 -3.33 18.11
CA TYR A 11 -4.16 -3.38 18.98
C TYR A 11 -4.67 -1.95 19.18
N ARG A 12 -5.99 -1.73 19.05
CA ARG A 12 -6.60 -0.39 19.15
C ARG A 12 -7.82 -0.42 20.08
N PRO A 13 -7.62 -0.34 21.41
CA PRO A 13 -8.72 -0.26 22.39
C PRO A 13 -9.60 0.96 22.16
N ARG A 14 -10.90 0.86 22.41
CA ARG A 14 -11.85 1.97 22.23
C ARG A 14 -11.58 3.15 23.17
N ASP A 15 -11.13 2.88 24.39
CA ASP A 15 -10.78 3.85 25.43
C ASP A 15 -9.44 4.54 25.18
N LYS A 16 -8.52 3.93 24.42
CA LYS A 16 -7.14 4.40 24.21
C LYS A 16 -6.77 4.60 22.75
N GLN A 17 -7.74 4.88 21.88
CA GLN A 17 -7.54 4.98 20.44
C GLN A 17 -6.45 6.01 20.08
N ALA A 18 -6.52 7.23 20.62
CA ALA A 18 -5.57 8.29 20.32
C ALA A 18 -4.13 7.92 20.72
N VAL A 19 -3.95 7.25 21.87
CA VAL A 19 -2.64 6.82 22.36
C VAL A 19 -2.09 5.69 21.50
N ALA A 20 -2.93 4.72 21.12
CA ALA A 20 -2.54 3.63 20.22
C ALA A 20 -2.14 4.16 18.84
N ASP A 21 -2.89 5.10 18.29
CA ASP A 21 -2.60 5.72 16.99
C ASP A 21 -1.30 6.54 17.05
N GLN A 22 -1.03 7.25 18.16
CA GLN A 22 0.23 7.96 18.39
C GLN A 22 1.43 7.00 18.52
N LYS A 23 1.26 5.85 19.15
CA LYS A 23 2.33 4.84 19.25
C LYS A 23 2.60 4.21 17.89
N LYS A 24 1.54 3.90 17.14
CA LYS A 24 1.64 3.36 15.78
C LYS A 24 2.32 4.34 14.82
N SER A 25 1.99 5.64 14.89
CA SER A 25 2.56 6.65 13.98
C SER A 25 4.08 6.75 14.04
N LYS A 26 4.71 6.37 15.17
CA LYS A 26 6.18 6.30 15.32
C LYS A 26 6.84 5.25 14.42
N PHE A 27 6.10 4.24 13.98
CA PHE A 27 6.59 3.20 13.10
C PHE A 27 6.20 3.42 11.63
N ASN A 28 5.28 4.37 11.38
CA ASN A 28 4.77 4.62 10.04
C ASN A 28 5.91 5.10 9.12
N SER A 29 6.10 4.38 8.02
CA SER A 29 7.06 4.76 6.99
C SER A 29 6.34 5.37 5.77
N PRO A 30 6.93 6.38 5.10
CA PRO A 30 6.39 6.94 3.84
C PRO A 30 6.39 5.95 2.67
N GLU A 31 7.23 4.92 2.72
CA GLU A 31 7.33 3.85 1.72
C GLU A 31 6.13 2.88 1.79
N GLY A 32 5.48 2.78 2.96
CA GLY A 32 4.21 2.10 3.12
C GLY A 32 4.10 1.18 4.34
N ASP A 33 2.99 0.46 4.40
CA ASP A 33 2.64 -0.42 5.53
C ASP A 33 3.57 -1.63 5.63
N HIS A 34 4.03 -2.14 4.49
CA HIS A 34 5.00 -3.24 4.45
C HIS A 34 6.31 -2.91 5.18
N VAL A 35 6.82 -1.69 5.00
CA VAL A 35 8.01 -1.19 5.68
C VAL A 35 7.68 -0.88 7.14
N THR A 36 6.50 -0.35 7.42
CA THR A 36 6.01 -0.14 8.79
C THR A 36 6.00 -1.45 9.60
N LEU A 37 5.52 -2.55 9.02
CA LEU A 37 5.55 -3.88 9.65
C LEU A 37 6.98 -4.38 9.88
N LEU A 38 7.89 -4.12 8.94
CA LEU A 38 9.31 -4.45 9.08
C LEU A 38 9.94 -3.68 10.25
N GLU A 39 9.66 -2.38 10.36
CA GLU A 39 10.18 -1.54 11.43
C GLU A 39 9.66 -1.95 12.81
N VAL A 40 8.38 -2.34 12.90
CA VAL A 40 7.81 -2.93 14.12
C VAL A 40 8.58 -4.19 14.52
N TYR A 41 8.82 -5.11 13.59
CA TYR A 41 9.55 -6.35 13.89
C TYR A 41 11.00 -6.08 14.30
N LYS A 42 11.70 -5.18 13.59
CA LYS A 42 13.06 -4.76 13.94
C LYS A 42 13.11 -4.11 15.33
N ALA A 43 12.15 -3.25 15.65
CA ALA A 43 12.06 -2.59 16.95
C ALA A 43 11.82 -3.61 18.08
N TRP A 44 10.93 -4.57 17.87
CA TRP A 44 10.70 -5.65 18.83
C TRP A 44 11.96 -6.51 19.04
N SER A 45 12.68 -6.82 17.96
CA SER A 45 13.95 -7.55 18.03
C SER A 45 15.03 -6.78 18.80
N ARG A 46 15.15 -5.45 18.58
CA ARG A 46 16.07 -4.59 19.34
C ARG A 46 15.74 -4.54 20.83
N ASN A 47 14.45 -4.62 21.17
CA ASN A 47 13.97 -4.70 22.54
C ASN A 47 13.91 -6.14 23.08
N ARG A 48 14.80 -7.02 22.58
CA ARG A 48 14.99 -8.41 23.06
C ARG A 48 13.71 -9.23 23.10
N PHE A 49 12.81 -9.00 22.14
CA PHE A 49 11.53 -9.70 22.05
C PHE A 49 10.64 -9.52 23.31
N SER A 50 10.76 -8.37 23.99
CA SER A 50 10.07 -8.05 25.24
C SER A 50 8.55 -7.97 25.07
N ALA A 51 7.81 -8.68 25.93
CA ALA A 51 6.35 -8.61 25.98
C ALA A 51 5.83 -7.29 26.61
N PRO A 52 6.42 -6.77 27.71
CA PRO A 52 6.10 -5.44 28.21
C PRO A 52 6.22 -4.33 27.16
N TRP A 53 7.29 -4.37 26.35
CA TRP A 53 7.49 -3.39 25.27
C TRP A 53 6.36 -3.42 24.25
N CYS A 54 5.87 -4.60 23.88
CA CYS A 54 4.72 -4.71 22.98
C CYS A 54 3.45 -4.12 23.60
N TYR A 55 3.21 -4.37 24.89
CA TYR A 55 2.05 -3.82 25.59
C TYR A 55 2.07 -2.28 25.59
N GLU A 56 3.21 -1.67 25.90
CA GLU A 56 3.39 -0.21 25.89
C GLU A 56 3.25 0.45 24.51
N ASN A 57 3.44 -0.32 23.45
CA ASN A 57 3.33 0.13 22.06
C ASN A 57 2.03 -0.34 21.38
N PHE A 58 1.11 -0.96 22.12
CA PHE A 58 -0.16 -1.50 21.61
C PHE A 58 0.04 -2.52 20.48
N ILE A 59 0.99 -3.43 20.67
CA ILE A 59 1.36 -4.47 19.72
C ILE A 59 1.01 -5.84 20.29
N GLN A 60 0.42 -6.70 19.46
CA GLN A 60 0.03 -8.05 19.84
C GLN A 60 1.25 -8.99 19.86
N VAL A 61 1.75 -9.32 21.05
CA VAL A 61 2.90 -10.23 21.25
C VAL A 61 2.68 -11.58 20.59
N ARG A 62 1.45 -12.13 20.67
CA ARG A 62 1.12 -13.44 20.08
C ARG A 62 1.31 -13.43 18.57
N SER A 63 0.86 -12.38 17.89
CA SER A 63 1.04 -12.20 16.44
C SER A 63 2.52 -12.08 16.07
N LEU A 64 3.31 -11.33 16.84
CA LEU A 64 4.76 -11.21 16.60
C LEU A 64 5.54 -12.52 16.82
N ARG A 65 5.20 -13.28 17.87
CA ARG A 65 5.81 -14.61 18.09
C ARG A 65 5.47 -15.56 16.94
N LYS A 66 4.21 -15.60 16.51
CA LYS A 66 3.80 -16.38 15.34
C LYS A 66 4.57 -15.96 14.08
N ALA A 67 4.75 -14.67 13.86
CA ALA A 67 5.55 -14.16 12.73
C ALA A 67 7.03 -14.56 12.84
N GLN A 68 7.60 -14.59 14.05
CA GLN A 68 8.95 -15.07 14.29
C GLN A 68 9.09 -16.57 13.96
N ASP A 69 8.12 -17.39 14.33
CA ASP A 69 8.14 -18.83 14.04
C ASP A 69 8.00 -19.10 12.53
N VAL A 70 7.10 -18.38 11.84
CA VAL A 70 6.99 -18.44 10.38
C VAL A 70 8.30 -18.02 9.71
N ARG A 71 8.96 -16.95 10.20
CA ARG A 71 10.27 -16.53 9.68
C ARG A 71 11.32 -17.62 9.85
N LYS A 72 11.38 -18.30 11.01
CA LYS A 72 12.32 -19.41 11.24
C LYS A 72 12.07 -20.56 10.27
N GLN A 73 10.81 -20.91 10.03
CA GLN A 73 10.44 -21.95 9.06
C GLN A 73 10.89 -21.59 7.64
N LEU A 74 10.64 -20.34 7.21
CA LEU A 74 11.07 -19.86 5.90
C LEU A 74 12.60 -19.93 5.74
N ILE A 75 13.36 -19.53 6.77
CA ILE A 75 14.82 -19.62 6.76
C ILE A 75 15.28 -21.08 6.62
N GLY A 76 14.68 -22.02 7.36
CA GLY A 76 15.00 -23.44 7.25
C GLY A 76 14.70 -24.02 5.86
N ILE A 77 13.66 -23.53 5.19
CA ILE A 77 13.35 -23.92 3.80
C ILE A 77 14.39 -23.34 2.85
N MET A 78 14.74 -22.05 2.99
CA MET A 78 15.76 -21.41 2.14
C MET A 78 17.11 -22.13 2.24
N ASP A 79 17.53 -22.46 3.46
CA ASP A 79 18.77 -23.20 3.71
C ASP A 79 18.75 -24.59 3.06
N ARG A 80 17.65 -25.34 3.20
CA ARG A 80 17.46 -26.64 2.55
C ARG A 80 17.63 -26.58 1.03
N TYR A 81 17.12 -25.52 0.40
CA TYR A 81 17.21 -25.32 -1.05
C TYR A 81 18.44 -24.49 -1.48
N ARG A 82 19.37 -24.21 -0.56
CA ARG A 82 20.60 -23.42 -0.80
C ARG A 82 20.33 -22.04 -1.41
N LEU A 83 19.23 -21.42 -1.00
CA LEU A 83 18.90 -20.05 -1.37
C LEU A 83 19.62 -19.09 -0.43
N GLU A 84 20.47 -18.23 -1.00
CA GLU A 84 21.21 -17.24 -0.22
C GLU A 84 20.28 -16.24 0.48
N ILE A 85 20.55 -15.99 1.76
CA ILE A 85 19.81 -15.02 2.56
C ILE A 85 20.59 -13.70 2.55
N ASN A 86 20.22 -12.83 1.62
CA ASN A 86 20.81 -11.50 1.47
C ASN A 86 19.88 -10.41 2.04
N SER A 87 20.48 -9.36 2.60
CA SER A 87 19.75 -8.22 3.16
C SER A 87 19.98 -6.97 2.32
N CYS A 88 18.91 -6.22 2.05
CA CYS A 88 18.99 -4.88 1.45
C CYS A 88 19.33 -3.77 2.47
N GLY A 89 19.49 -4.11 3.75
CA GLY A 89 19.82 -3.14 4.80
C GLY A 89 18.73 -2.07 4.96
N GLN A 90 19.10 -0.83 4.64
CA GLN A 90 18.20 0.35 4.67
C GLN A 90 17.73 0.77 3.28
N ASP A 91 18.09 0.04 2.21
CA ASP A 91 17.62 0.30 0.87
C ASP A 91 16.19 -0.23 0.70
N TYR A 92 15.22 0.61 1.09
CA TYR A 92 13.80 0.28 0.95
C TYR A 92 13.36 0.20 -0.51
N ASN A 93 14.08 0.79 -1.47
CA ASN A 93 13.71 0.69 -2.88
C ASN A 93 13.82 -0.75 -3.38
N ARG A 94 14.89 -1.47 -2.99
CA ARG A 94 15.02 -2.90 -3.30
C ARG A 94 13.91 -3.74 -2.68
N LEU A 95 13.52 -3.42 -1.44
CA LEU A 95 12.39 -4.08 -0.78
C LEU A 95 11.08 -3.83 -1.53
N ARG A 96 10.81 -2.60 -1.92
CA ARG A 96 9.61 -2.21 -2.68
C ARG A 96 9.57 -2.83 -4.06
N GLN A 97 10.71 -2.90 -4.77
CA GLN A 97 10.86 -3.61 -6.04
C GLN A 97 10.56 -5.11 -5.90
N ALA A 98 11.04 -5.76 -4.82
CA ALA A 98 10.74 -7.17 -4.57
C ALA A 98 9.25 -7.40 -4.28
N ILE A 99 8.59 -6.50 -3.54
CA ILE A 99 7.14 -6.54 -3.32
C ILE A 99 6.40 -6.35 -4.65
N ALA A 100 6.81 -5.37 -5.45
CA ALA A 100 6.25 -5.13 -6.77
C ALA A 100 6.39 -6.35 -7.70
N ALA A 101 7.50 -7.08 -7.63
CA ALA A 101 7.68 -8.30 -8.41
C ALA A 101 6.71 -9.42 -8.03
N GLY A 102 6.31 -9.52 -6.76
CA GLY A 102 5.30 -10.49 -6.33
C GLY A 102 3.86 -10.04 -6.60
N TYR A 103 3.59 -8.73 -6.49
CA TYR A 103 2.23 -8.16 -6.47
C TYR A 103 1.95 -7.18 -7.62
N PHE A 104 2.67 -7.29 -8.75
CA PHE A 104 2.48 -6.39 -9.90
C PHE A 104 1.04 -6.35 -10.43
N ASN A 105 0.29 -7.45 -10.24
CA ASN A 105 -1.12 -7.55 -10.61
C ASN A 105 -2.04 -6.67 -9.76
N ASN A 106 -1.61 -6.31 -8.55
CA ASN A 106 -2.32 -5.49 -7.59
C ASN A 106 -1.89 -4.02 -7.68
N LEU A 107 -1.33 -3.60 -8.82
CA LEU A 107 -0.95 -2.22 -9.04
C LEU A 107 -2.19 -1.34 -9.17
N CYS A 108 -2.21 -0.25 -8.41
CA CYS A 108 -3.25 0.76 -8.43
C CYS A 108 -2.66 2.13 -8.76
N ARG A 109 -3.45 2.92 -9.50
CA ARG A 109 -3.18 4.32 -9.77
C ARG A 109 -4.22 5.19 -9.10
N ARG A 110 -3.82 6.31 -8.52
CA ARG A 110 -4.73 7.31 -7.97
C ARG A 110 -5.62 7.86 -9.08
N ASP A 111 -6.93 7.87 -8.83
CA ASP A 111 -7.90 8.50 -9.72
C ASP A 111 -7.88 10.02 -9.50
N PRO A 112 -7.92 10.86 -10.56
CA PRO A 112 -8.08 12.31 -10.42
C PRO A 112 -9.34 12.73 -9.64
N ASN A 113 -10.41 11.92 -9.69
CA ASN A 113 -11.68 12.24 -9.05
C ASN A 113 -11.73 11.74 -7.59
N GLU A 114 -11.79 10.42 -7.39
CA GLU A 114 -11.89 9.83 -6.05
C GLU A 114 -11.29 8.42 -6.01
N GLY A 115 -10.48 8.17 -4.97
CA GLY A 115 -9.91 6.84 -4.70
C GLY A 115 -8.79 6.44 -5.66
N TYR A 116 -8.70 5.15 -5.93
CA TYR A 116 -7.69 4.52 -6.77
C TYR A 116 -8.36 3.58 -7.76
N ARG A 117 -7.74 3.34 -8.90
CA ARG A 117 -8.14 2.31 -9.86
C ARG A 117 -7.10 1.21 -9.94
N VAL A 118 -7.55 -0.03 -9.86
CA VAL A 118 -6.72 -1.21 -10.11
C VAL A 118 -6.39 -1.25 -11.62
N MET A 119 -5.12 -1.43 -11.96
CA MET A 119 -4.66 -1.36 -13.36
C MET A 119 -5.18 -2.52 -14.22
N ARG A 120 -5.48 -3.67 -13.61
CA ARG A 120 -5.99 -4.86 -14.31
C ARG A 120 -7.44 -4.68 -14.77
N ASP A 121 -8.34 -4.41 -13.81
CA ASP A 121 -9.78 -4.48 -14.05
C ASP A 121 -10.46 -3.09 -13.98
N LEU A 122 -9.69 -2.03 -13.74
CA LEU A 122 -10.16 -0.64 -13.58
C LEU A 122 -11.17 -0.43 -12.44
N GLN A 123 -11.26 -1.41 -11.54
CA GLN A 123 -12.07 -1.39 -10.34
C GLN A 123 -11.66 -0.25 -9.40
N GLN A 124 -12.64 0.47 -8.87
CA GLN A 124 -12.43 1.60 -7.96
C GLN A 124 -12.26 1.11 -6.52
N VAL A 125 -11.12 1.43 -5.91
CA VAL A 125 -10.75 0.99 -4.57
C VAL A 125 -10.24 2.15 -3.72
N TYR A 126 -10.27 1.98 -2.40
CA TYR A 126 -9.88 3.02 -1.45
C TYR A 126 -8.80 2.51 -0.49
N ILE A 127 -7.84 3.35 -0.12
CA ILE A 127 -6.88 2.99 0.93
C ILE A 127 -7.63 2.84 2.25
N HIS A 128 -7.43 1.73 2.95
CA HIS A 128 -8.05 1.52 4.25
C HIS A 128 -7.55 2.58 5.27
N PRO A 129 -8.41 3.17 6.12
CA PRO A 129 -8.03 4.21 7.09
C PRO A 129 -6.94 3.80 8.09
N SER A 130 -6.72 2.49 8.28
CA SER A 130 -5.64 1.99 9.12
C SER A 130 -4.25 2.07 8.48
N SER A 131 -4.15 2.34 7.18
CA SER A 131 -2.87 2.42 6.47
C SER A 131 -2.11 3.69 6.84
N ALA A 132 -0.79 3.60 6.92
CA ALA A 132 0.11 4.74 7.06
C ALA A 132 0.03 5.71 5.85
N LEU A 133 -0.45 5.23 4.70
CA LEU A 133 -0.54 6.00 3.45
C LEU A 133 -1.89 6.71 3.26
N TYR A 134 -2.87 6.49 4.14
CA TYR A 134 -4.23 7.01 4.00
C TYR A 134 -4.28 8.54 3.81
N GLN A 135 -3.43 9.30 4.50
CA GLN A 135 -3.39 10.76 4.39
C GLN A 135 -2.36 11.28 3.38
N LYS A 136 -1.45 10.42 2.89
CA LYS A 136 -0.36 10.84 1.98
C LYS A 136 -0.77 10.83 0.52
N ASN A 137 -1.75 10.00 0.15
CA ASN A 137 -2.31 9.91 -1.19
C ASN A 137 -1.29 9.84 -2.35
N PRO A 138 -0.33 8.89 -2.30
CA PRO A 138 0.65 8.66 -3.37
C PRO A 138 -0.02 8.34 -4.71
N GLU A 139 0.62 8.67 -5.85
CA GLU A 139 0.03 8.44 -7.17
C GLU A 139 -0.07 6.94 -7.52
N TRP A 140 0.96 6.16 -7.18
CA TRP A 140 1.09 4.76 -7.55
C TRP A 140 1.32 3.90 -6.32
N VAL A 141 0.51 2.86 -6.18
CA VAL A 141 0.57 1.96 -5.03
C VAL A 141 0.35 0.51 -5.43
N ILE A 142 0.89 -0.40 -4.63
CA ILE A 142 0.58 -1.82 -4.68
C ILE A 142 -0.01 -2.24 -3.33
N TYR A 143 -1.03 -3.10 -3.37
CA TYR A 143 -1.70 -3.62 -2.18
C TYR A 143 -1.50 -5.14 -2.02
N TYR A 144 -1.58 -5.60 -0.78
CA TYR A 144 -1.53 -7.01 -0.43
C TYR A 144 -2.92 -7.67 -0.51
N GLU A 145 -3.92 -7.05 0.10
CA GLU A 145 -5.26 -7.60 0.26
C GLU A 145 -6.33 -6.57 -0.10
N LEU A 146 -7.41 -7.03 -0.75
CA LEU A 146 -8.62 -6.27 -1.00
C LEU A 146 -9.72 -6.79 -0.07
N VAL A 147 -10.35 -5.90 0.70
CA VAL A 147 -11.42 -6.23 1.63
C VAL A 147 -12.69 -5.49 1.22
N MET A 148 -13.73 -6.26 0.93
CA MET A 148 -15.07 -5.74 0.64
C MET A 148 -15.81 -5.48 1.96
N THR A 149 -16.26 -4.24 2.16
CA THR A 149 -17.14 -3.86 3.28
C THR A 149 -18.32 -3.03 2.76
N THR A 150 -18.47 -1.78 3.22
CA THR A 150 -19.35 -0.78 2.59
C THR A 150 -18.76 -0.22 1.30
N ARG A 151 -17.42 -0.16 1.24
CA ARG A 151 -16.61 0.13 0.06
C ARG A 151 -15.49 -0.90 -0.02
N GLU A 152 -14.87 -0.97 -1.18
CA GLU A 152 -13.71 -1.82 -1.42
C GLU A 152 -12.45 -1.14 -0.91
N TYR A 153 -11.85 -1.71 0.15
CA TYR A 153 -10.66 -1.17 0.78
C TYR A 153 -9.44 -2.04 0.51
N ILE A 154 -8.35 -1.40 0.08
CA ILE A 154 -7.04 -2.04 -0.03
C ILE A 154 -6.27 -1.92 1.30
N ARG A 155 -5.63 -3.02 1.70
CA ARG A 155 -4.85 -3.14 2.93
C ARG A 155 -3.40 -3.51 2.67
N GLU A 156 -2.55 -3.11 3.61
CA GLU A 156 -1.09 -3.21 3.55
C GLU A 156 -0.55 -2.65 2.23
N VAL A 157 -0.56 -1.32 2.14
CA VAL A 157 -0.26 -0.60 0.89
C VAL A 157 1.21 -0.18 0.86
N CYS A 158 1.83 -0.22 -0.32
CA CYS A 158 3.21 0.22 -0.55
C CYS A 158 3.28 1.19 -1.73
N THR A 159 4.08 2.24 -1.64
CA THR A 159 4.31 3.18 -2.74
C THR A 159 5.23 2.56 -3.78
N VAL A 160 4.96 2.82 -5.06
CA VAL A 160 5.73 2.20 -6.14
C VAL A 160 5.99 3.18 -7.27
N GLU A 161 7.18 3.10 -7.85
CA GLU A 161 7.59 3.91 -8.98
C GLU A 161 7.17 3.21 -10.28
N PRO A 162 6.47 3.92 -11.19
CA PRO A 162 5.94 3.31 -12.42
C PRO A 162 7.04 2.80 -13.35
N GLU A 163 8.25 3.37 -13.27
CA GLU A 163 9.42 2.96 -14.07
C GLU A 163 9.88 1.53 -13.80
N TRP A 164 9.50 0.94 -12.66
CA TRP A 164 9.87 -0.43 -12.32
C TRP A 164 8.98 -1.46 -13.03
N MET A 165 7.74 -1.09 -13.35
CA MET A 165 6.74 -2.04 -13.87
C MET A 165 7.16 -2.69 -15.20
N PRO A 166 7.68 -1.95 -16.21
CA PRO A 166 8.12 -2.56 -17.46
C PRO A 166 9.32 -3.51 -17.28
N LYS A 167 10.18 -3.26 -16.28
CA LYS A 167 11.32 -4.13 -15.97
C LYS A 167 10.87 -5.42 -15.25
N ILE A 168 9.87 -5.30 -14.38
CA ILE A 168 9.35 -6.41 -13.57
C ILE A 168 8.46 -7.34 -14.39
N ALA A 169 7.54 -6.78 -15.18
CA ALA A 169 6.55 -7.53 -15.94
C ALA A 169 6.39 -6.95 -17.36
N PRO A 170 7.39 -7.17 -18.24
CA PRO A 170 7.41 -6.59 -19.60
C PRO A 170 6.25 -7.04 -20.48
N ASN A 171 5.70 -8.24 -20.22
CA ASN A 171 4.55 -8.77 -20.96
C ASN A 171 3.24 -8.04 -20.63
N MET A 172 3.14 -7.47 -19.43
CA MET A 172 1.93 -6.81 -18.92
C MET A 172 2.00 -5.30 -19.06
N PHE A 173 3.19 -4.71 -18.88
CA PHE A 173 3.37 -3.26 -18.86
C PHE A 173 4.29 -2.82 -20.00
N LYS A 174 3.83 -1.81 -20.73
CA LYS A 174 4.63 -1.10 -21.73
C LYS A 174 4.69 0.37 -21.35
N GLN A 175 5.86 0.98 -21.55
CA GLN A 175 5.98 2.42 -21.39
C GLN A 175 5.11 3.10 -22.46
N ALA A 176 4.28 4.04 -22.05
CA ALA A 176 3.44 4.77 -22.98
C ALA A 176 4.31 5.72 -23.83
N ASP A 177 4.10 5.71 -25.15
CA ASP A 177 4.75 6.67 -26.05
C ASP A 177 4.27 8.08 -25.71
N SER A 178 5.21 8.97 -25.38
CA SER A 178 4.92 10.37 -25.01
C SER A 178 4.24 11.18 -26.12
N ARG A 179 4.30 10.69 -27.36
CA ARG A 179 3.70 11.31 -28.56
C ARG A 179 2.25 10.87 -28.82
N GLY A 180 1.75 9.86 -28.12
CA GLY A 180 0.42 9.30 -28.31
C GLY A 180 -0.50 9.53 -27.12
N ILE A 181 -1.72 10.02 -27.36
CA ILE A 181 -2.78 10.04 -26.36
C ILE A 181 -3.34 8.62 -26.25
N SER A 182 -3.33 8.02 -25.06
CA SER A 182 -3.96 6.71 -24.87
C SER A 182 -5.47 6.80 -25.18
N ARG A 183 -6.07 5.73 -25.71
CA ARG A 183 -7.53 5.70 -25.97
C ARG A 183 -8.36 6.10 -24.75
N MET A 184 -7.88 5.76 -23.55
CA MET A 184 -8.49 6.13 -22.29
C MET A 184 -8.42 7.65 -22.06
N LYS A 185 -7.24 8.26 -22.22
CA LYS A 185 -7.07 9.71 -22.10
C LYS A 185 -7.78 10.50 -23.20
N ALA A 186 -7.93 9.93 -24.39
CA ALA A 186 -8.71 10.52 -25.48
C ALA A 186 -10.22 10.54 -25.19
N ASN A 187 -10.71 9.58 -24.39
CA ASN A 187 -12.12 9.45 -24.01
C ASN A 187 -12.46 10.15 -22.68
N GLU A 188 -11.49 10.74 -21.98
CA GLU A 188 -11.73 11.53 -20.77
C GLU A 188 -12.52 12.80 -21.13
N LYS A 189 -13.77 12.88 -20.66
CA LYS A 189 -14.61 14.07 -20.80
C LYS A 189 -14.34 14.99 -19.62
N ILE A 190 -13.82 16.19 -19.89
CA ILE A 190 -13.62 17.21 -18.88
C ILE A 190 -14.99 17.85 -18.59
N GLU A 191 -15.43 17.76 -17.34
CA GLU A 191 -16.62 18.49 -16.89
C GLU A 191 -16.20 19.86 -16.33
N PRO A 192 -16.95 20.94 -16.62
CA PRO A 192 -16.65 22.25 -16.07
C PRO A 192 -16.77 22.23 -14.54
N LEU A 193 -15.92 23.03 -13.88
CA LEU A 193 -15.97 23.22 -12.42
C LEU A 193 -17.36 23.67 -12.00
N TYR A 194 -17.88 23.06 -10.93
CA TYR A 194 -19.18 23.42 -10.39
C TYR A 194 -19.18 24.88 -9.93
N SER A 195 -20.09 25.69 -10.47
CA SER A 195 -20.34 27.06 -10.04
C SER A 195 -21.70 27.13 -9.38
N LYS A 196 -21.74 27.54 -8.11
CA LYS A 196 -23.01 27.72 -7.37
C LYS A 196 -23.97 28.69 -8.06
N TYR A 197 -23.45 29.58 -8.90
CA TYR A 197 -24.20 30.66 -9.54
C TYR A 197 -24.55 30.39 -11.01
N HIS A 198 -24.04 29.32 -11.62
CA HIS A 198 -24.31 28.99 -13.02
C HIS A 198 -24.77 27.55 -13.15
N ASP A 199 -25.89 27.32 -13.83
CA ASP A 199 -26.35 25.97 -14.15
C ASP A 199 -25.32 25.23 -15.01
N ARG A 200 -25.12 23.93 -14.75
CA ARG A 200 -24.12 23.08 -15.44
C ARG A 200 -24.20 23.15 -16.96
N ASP A 201 -25.40 23.35 -17.51
CA ASP A 201 -25.64 23.39 -18.95
C ASP A 201 -25.72 24.81 -19.53
N ALA A 202 -25.68 25.87 -18.71
CA ALA A 202 -25.76 27.26 -19.18
C ALA A 202 -24.57 27.63 -20.08
N LEU A 203 -23.40 27.04 -19.84
CA LEU A 203 -22.20 27.25 -20.66
C LEU A 203 -22.27 26.52 -22.01
N ARG A 204 -23.06 25.45 -22.11
CA ARG A 204 -23.23 24.67 -23.36
C ARG A 204 -24.18 25.36 -24.35
N THR A 205 -25.19 26.08 -23.85
CA THR A 205 -26.16 26.82 -24.66
C THR A 205 -25.59 28.11 -25.25
N LEU A 206 -24.64 28.77 -24.56
CA LEU A 206 -23.96 29.97 -25.07
C LEU A 206 -23.03 29.69 -26.25
N ALA A 207 -22.46 28.49 -26.35
CA ALA A 207 -21.54 28.10 -27.43
C ALA A 207 -22.24 27.67 -28.74
N ARG A 208 -23.58 27.70 -28.79
CA ARG A 208 -24.40 27.30 -29.96
C ARG A 208 -25.09 28.48 -30.67
N ARG A 209 -24.76 29.72 -30.32
CA ARG A 209 -25.14 30.94 -31.04
C ARG A 209 -23.90 31.53 -31.72
#